data_AF-A0A3D3BZ94-F1
#
_entry.id   AF-A0A3D3BZ94-F1
#
_cell.length_a   1.000
_cell.length_b   1.000
_cell.length_c   1.000
_cell.angle_alpha   90.00
_cell.angle_beta   90.00
_cell.angle_gamma   90.00
#
_symmetry.space_group_name_H-M   'P 1'
#
loop_
_entity.id
_entity.type
_entity.pdbx_description
1 polymer ?
#
loop_
_entity_poly.entity_id
_entity_poly.type
_entity_poly.pdbx_seq_one_letter_code
_entity_poly.pdbx_strand_id
1 'polypeptide(L)'
;LLLAGLAGGLFLSRALNVLIQGDQQALALGVNVSALRFILYFAASVLTASAVKIAGSVGFVGLVIPHMLRMLGARDHRLLIPSAMLLGGSFLIVADSLARTLIAPQQLPVGVVTALIGVPTFIVILRKSISREA
;
A
#
# COMPACT_ATOMS: atom_id res chain seq x y z
N LEU A 1 13.56 -9.27 -4.59
CA LEU A 1 12.16 -9.24 -4.11
C LEU A 1 11.40 -8.01 -4.60
N LEU A 2 11.85 -6.78 -4.33
CA LEU A 2 11.15 -5.56 -4.78
C LEU A 2 10.95 -5.49 -6.30
N LEU A 3 11.99 -5.72 -7.10
CA LEU A 3 11.88 -5.73 -8.56
C LEU A 3 10.91 -6.81 -9.08
N ALA A 4 10.92 -7.99 -8.46
CA ALA A 4 10.00 -9.07 -8.80
C ALA A 4 8.54 -8.71 -8.42
N GLY A 5 8.34 -8.11 -7.25
CA GLY A 5 7.03 -7.59 -6.82
C GLY A 5 6.51 -6.47 -7.73
N LEU A 6 7.39 -5.55 -8.14
CA LEU A 6 7.07 -4.48 -9.08
C LEU A 6 6.70 -5.06 -10.45
N ALA A 7 7.54 -5.93 -11.01
CA ALA A 7 7.29 -6.55 -12.32
C ALA A 7 5.99 -7.38 -12.31
N GLY A 8 5.78 -8.20 -11.27
CA GLY A 8 4.56 -8.99 -11.10
C GLY A 8 3.32 -8.10 -10.94
N GLY A 9 3.40 -7.04 -10.14
CA GLY A 9 2.32 -6.07 -9.99
C GLY A 9 1.99 -5.34 -11.29
N LEU A 10 3.00 -4.93 -12.06
CA LEU A 10 2.82 -4.30 -13.35
C LEU A 10 2.21 -5.26 -14.39
N PHE A 11 2.63 -6.53 -14.39
CA PHE A 11 2.05 -7.57 -15.24
C PHE A 11 0.56 -7.77 -14.95
N LEU A 12 0.17 -7.77 -13.66
CA LEU A 12 -1.21 -7.94 -13.21
C LEU A 12 -2.05 -6.65 -13.25
N SER A 13 -1.43 -5.49 -13.54
CA SER A 13 -2.08 -4.17 -13.44
C SER A 13 -3.38 -4.04 -14.23
N ARG A 14 -3.44 -4.60 -15.45
CA ARG A 14 -4.67 -4.58 -16.28
C ARG A 14 -5.80 -5.34 -15.61
N ALA A 15 -5.52 -6.55 -15.12
CA ALA A 15 -6.51 -7.38 -14.46
C ALA A 15 -7.00 -6.74 -13.16
N LEU A 16 -6.10 -6.08 -12.41
CA LEU A 16 -6.43 -5.29 -11.22
C LEU A 16 -7.33 -4.08 -11.52
N ASN A 17 -7.06 -3.35 -12.62
CA ASN A 17 -7.90 -2.23 -13.04
C ASN A 17 -9.31 -2.68 -13.41
N VAL A 18 -9.43 -3.83 -14.08
CA VAL A 18 -10.73 -4.43 -14.41
C VAL A 18 -11.44 -4.92 -13.16
N LEU A 19 -10.72 -5.57 -12.24
CA LEU A 19 -11.27 -6.08 -10.98
C LEU A 19 -11.86 -4.98 -10.09
N ILE A 20 -11.29 -3.77 -10.12
CA ILE A 20 -11.83 -2.62 -9.37
C ILE A 20 -13.26 -2.27 -9.79
N GLN A 21 -13.65 -2.53 -11.04
CA GLN A 21 -15.00 -2.23 -11.53
C GLN A 21 -16.06 -3.23 -11.06
N GLY A 22 -15.63 -4.33 -10.42
CA GLY A 22 -16.49 -5.34 -9.84
C GLY A 22 -16.26 -6.73 -10.42
N ASP A 23 -16.56 -7.75 -9.59
CA ASP A 23 -16.30 -9.15 -9.91
C ASP A 23 -17.04 -9.61 -11.19
N GLN A 24 -18.31 -9.22 -11.35
CA GLN A 24 -19.11 -9.58 -12.52
C GLN A 24 -18.55 -9.01 -13.82
N GLN A 25 -18.09 -7.76 -13.80
CA GLN A 25 -17.48 -7.12 -14.98
C GLN A 25 -16.14 -7.77 -15.31
N ALA A 26 -15.35 -8.11 -14.29
CA ALA A 26 -14.07 -8.78 -14.48
C ALA A 26 -14.23 -10.18 -15.09
N LEU A 27 -15.21 -10.96 -14.61
CA LEU A 27 -15.55 -12.26 -15.18
C LEU A 27 -16.02 -12.13 -16.64
N ALA A 28 -16.88 -11.15 -16.94
CA ALA A 28 -17.36 -10.90 -18.29
C ALA A 28 -16.22 -10.53 -19.27
N LEU A 29 -15.17 -9.86 -18.78
CA LEU A 29 -13.98 -9.50 -19.54
C LEU A 29 -12.90 -10.61 -19.58
N GLY A 30 -13.24 -11.82 -19.12
CA GLY A 30 -12.37 -13.00 -19.19
C GLY A 30 -11.30 -13.09 -18.10
N VAL A 31 -11.38 -12.26 -17.05
CA VAL A 31 -10.47 -12.33 -15.91
C VAL A 31 -10.90 -13.47 -15.00
N ASN A 32 -10.01 -14.45 -14.77
CA ASN A 32 -10.23 -15.45 -13.74
C ASN A 32 -10.00 -14.84 -12.35
N VAL A 33 -11.08 -14.33 -11.74
CA VAL A 33 -11.03 -13.61 -10.46
C VAL A 33 -10.48 -14.46 -9.32
N SER A 34 -10.87 -15.74 -9.25
CA SER A 34 -10.39 -16.66 -8.20
C SER A 34 -8.88 -16.91 -8.29
N ALA A 35 -8.37 -17.20 -9.49
CA ALA A 35 -6.94 -17.40 -9.70
C ALA A 35 -6.15 -16.10 -9.45
N LEU A 36 -6.67 -14.96 -9.92
CA LEU A 36 -6.07 -13.65 -9.69
C LEU A 36 -5.95 -13.35 -8.19
N ARG A 37 -7.03 -13.52 -7.41
CA ARG A 37 -7.00 -13.32 -5.96
C ARG A 37 -6.01 -14.25 -5.26
N PHE A 38 -5.97 -15.53 -5.65
CA PHE A 38 -5.01 -16.47 -5.08
C PHE A 38 -3.56 -16.03 -5.32
N ILE A 39 -3.20 -15.65 -6.55
CA ILE A 39 -1.87 -15.14 -6.89
C ILE A 39 -1.54 -13.88 -6.08
N LEU A 40 -2.49 -12.94 -5.99
CA LEU A 40 -2.31 -11.69 -5.24
C LEU A 40 -2.09 -11.94 -3.75
N TYR A 41 -2.92 -12.78 -3.12
CA TYR A 41 -2.78 -13.10 -1.69
C TYR A 41 -1.47 -13.82 -1.40
N PHE A 42 -1.08 -14.77 -2.25
CA PHE A 42 0.18 -15.47 -2.10
C PHE A 42 1.38 -14.52 -2.25
N ALA A 43 1.41 -13.72 -3.32
CA ALA A 43 2.49 -12.76 -3.57
C ALA A 43 2.57 -11.69 -2.47
N ALA A 44 1.43 -11.11 -2.06
CA ALA A 44 1.38 -10.12 -0.99
C ALA A 44 1.85 -10.71 0.34
N SER A 45 1.49 -11.96 0.66
CA SER A 45 1.94 -12.65 1.86
C SER A 45 3.45 -12.87 1.86
N VAL A 46 4.03 -13.34 0.75
CA VAL A 46 5.49 -13.55 0.63
C VAL A 46 6.26 -12.23 0.76
N LEU A 47 5.79 -11.17 0.09
CA LEU A 47 6.41 -9.84 0.15
C LEU A 47 6.32 -9.26 1.58
N THR A 48 5.15 -9.36 2.21
CA THR A 48 4.92 -8.85 3.57
C THR A 48 5.71 -9.63 4.60
N ALA A 49 5.70 -10.96 4.54
CA ALA A 49 6.47 -11.80 5.46
C ALA A 49 7.97 -11.51 5.37
N SER A 50 8.49 -11.32 4.15
CA SER A 50 9.88 -10.94 3.92
C SER A 50 10.20 -9.57 4.53
N ALA A 51 9.31 -8.58 4.36
CA ALA A 51 9.48 -7.25 4.93
C ALA A 51 9.45 -7.27 6.47
N VAL A 52 8.47 -7.96 7.07
CA VAL A 52 8.31 -8.05 8.53
C VAL A 52 9.48 -8.80 9.16
N LYS A 53 10.02 -9.83 8.50
CA LYS A 53 11.22 -10.54 8.99
C LYS A 53 12.44 -9.61 9.09
N ILE A 54 12.58 -8.66 8.17
CA ILE A 54 13.76 -7.77 8.10
C ILE A 54 13.59 -6.54 8.99
N ALA A 55 12.44 -5.87 8.91
CA ALA A 55 12.21 -4.57 9.53
C ALA A 55 11.34 -4.62 10.80
N GLY A 56 10.80 -5.79 11.14
CA GLY A 56 9.79 -5.93 12.18
C GLY A 56 8.40 -5.48 11.71
N SER A 57 7.45 -5.41 12.66
CA SER A 57 6.08 -5.00 12.35
C SER A 57 6.00 -3.49 12.09
N VAL A 58 5.58 -3.11 10.89
CA VAL A 58 5.36 -1.72 10.49
C VAL A 58 3.90 -1.55 10.06
N GLY A 59 3.19 -0.65 10.74
CA GLY A 59 1.79 -0.35 10.46
C GLY A 59 1.57 0.87 9.56
N PHE A 60 0.33 1.02 9.09
CA PHE A 60 -0.22 2.19 8.39
C PHE A 60 0.32 2.52 6.98
N VAL A 61 1.58 2.22 6.67
CA VAL A 61 2.18 2.56 5.35
C VAL A 61 1.35 2.01 4.18
N GLY A 62 0.98 0.73 4.25
CA GLY A 62 0.19 0.06 3.21
C GLY A 62 -1.25 0.56 3.05
N LEU A 63 -1.78 1.30 4.04
CA LEU A 63 -3.12 1.90 3.97
C LEU A 63 -3.05 3.36 3.51
N VAL A 64 -2.14 4.14 4.11
CA VAL A 64 -2.04 5.59 3.89
C VAL A 64 -1.53 5.89 2.48
N ILE A 65 -0.44 5.24 2.06
CA ILE A 65 0.27 5.61 0.83
C ILE A 65 -0.57 5.36 -0.43
N PRO A 66 -1.17 4.17 -0.64
CA PRO A 66 -2.00 3.95 -1.82
C PRO A 66 -3.23 4.84 -1.84
N HIS A 67 -3.79 5.16 -0.66
CA HIS A 67 -4.95 6.04 -0.58
C HIS A 67 -4.60 7.48 -0.93
N MET A 68 -3.51 8.02 -0.39
CA MET A 68 -3.01 9.36 -0.77
C MET A 68 -2.79 9.45 -2.28
N LEU A 69 -2.12 8.46 -2.88
CA LEU A 69 -1.89 8.43 -4.33
C LEU A 69 -3.19 8.40 -5.14
N ARG A 70 -4.20 7.65 -4.69
CA ARG A 70 -5.53 7.65 -5.33
C ARG A 70 -6.21 9.01 -5.23
N MET A 71 -6.09 9.71 -4.10
CA MET A 71 -6.60 11.09 -3.96
C MET A 71 -5.87 12.07 -4.87
N LEU A 72 -4.57 11.87 -5.10
CA LEU A 72 -3.74 12.63 -6.06
C LEU A 72 -4.04 12.28 -7.53
N GLY A 73 -4.93 11.32 -7.81
CA GLY A 73 -5.35 10.97 -9.16
C GLY A 73 -4.74 9.69 -9.74
N ALA A 74 -3.88 8.98 -9.00
CA ALA A 74 -3.32 7.70 -9.44
C ALA A 74 -4.36 6.57 -9.32
N ARG A 75 -5.25 6.47 -10.30
CA ARG A 75 -6.30 5.43 -10.35
C ARG A 75 -5.87 4.17 -11.12
N ASP A 76 -5.00 4.31 -12.11
CA ASP A 76 -4.45 3.18 -12.86
C ASP A 76 -3.36 2.47 -12.04
N HIS A 77 -3.48 1.16 -11.85
CA HIS A 77 -2.49 0.33 -11.15
C HIS A 77 -1.09 0.38 -11.77
N ARG A 78 -0.97 0.69 -13.07
CA ARG A 78 0.33 0.87 -13.74
C ARG A 78 1.12 2.06 -13.18
N LEU A 79 0.42 3.10 -12.75
CA LEU A 79 1.00 4.27 -12.11
C LEU A 79 1.02 4.10 -10.59
N LEU A 80 -0.07 3.57 -10.02
CA LEU A 80 -0.21 3.40 -8.57
C LEU A 80 0.85 2.48 -7.99
N ILE A 81 1.18 1.35 -8.62
CA ILE A 81 2.12 0.37 -8.07
C ILE A 81 3.55 0.94 -7.98
N PRO A 82 4.15 1.49 -9.06
CA PRO A 82 5.47 2.13 -8.96
C PRO A 82 5.47 3.33 -8.00
N SER A 83 4.46 4.19 -8.07
CA SER A 83 4.36 5.37 -7.19
C SER A 83 4.22 4.97 -5.72
N ALA A 84 3.46 3.91 -5.40
CA ALA A 84 3.31 3.41 -4.04
C ALA A 84 4.62 2.82 -3.51
N MET A 85 5.36 2.10 -4.35
CA MET A 85 6.68 1.56 -3.98
C MET A 85 7.66 2.69 -3.64
N LEU A 86 7.74 3.72 -4.47
CA LEU A 86 8.63 4.86 -4.28
C LEU A 86 8.21 5.71 -3.07
N LEU A 87 6.96 6.17 -3.04
CA LEU A 87 6.47 7.05 -1.98
C LEU A 87 6.45 6.34 -0.63
N GLY A 88 6.07 5.06 -0.59
CA GLY A 88 6.07 4.26 0.64
C GLY A 88 7.46 4.01 1.18
N GLY A 89 8.43 3.71 0.31
CA GLY A 89 9.84 3.57 0.70
C GLY A 89 10.42 4.88 1.23
N SER A 90 10.22 5.98 0.50
CA SER A 90 10.68 7.31 0.95
C SER A 90 10.04 7.73 2.27
N PHE A 91 8.74 7.52 2.44
CA PHE A 91 8.03 7.80 3.69
C PHE A 91 8.62 7.01 4.86
N LEU A 92 8.89 5.71 4.66
CA LEU A 92 9.44 4.86 5.71
C LEU A 92 10.87 5.28 6.10
N ILE A 93 11.70 5.69 5.15
CA ILE A 93 13.05 6.22 5.42
C ILE A 93 12.98 7.47 6.31
N VAL A 94 12.07 8.40 5.98
CA VAL A 94 11.87 9.62 6.80
C VAL A 94 11.35 9.27 8.18
N ALA A 95 10.38 8.36 8.29
CA ALA A 95 9.83 7.92 9.56
C ALA A 95 10.88 7.21 10.43
N ASP A 96 11.72 6.35 9.86
CA ASP A 96 12.81 5.67 10.58
C ASP A 96 13.88 6.67 11.05
N SER A 97 14.22 7.64 10.21
CA SER A 97 15.17 8.72 10.58
C SER A 97 14.65 9.56 11.74
N LEU A 98 13.36 9.90 11.74
CA LEU A 98 12.71 10.60 12.85
C LEU A 98 12.65 9.73 14.12
N ALA A 99 12.33 8.44 13.98
CA ALA A 99 12.29 7.50 15.10
C ALA A 99 13.64 7.37 15.83
N ARG A 100 14.75 7.46 15.09
CA ARG A 100 16.11 7.40 15.63
C ARG A 100 16.60 8.72 16.24
N THR A 101 16.05 9.85 15.83
CA THR A 101 16.58 11.18 16.20
C THR A 101 15.76 11.89 17.29
N LEU A 102 14.45 11.66 17.37
CA LEU A 102 13.57 12.41 18.27
C LEU A 102 13.84 12.19 19.77
N ILE A 103 14.24 10.98 20.19
CA ILE A 103 14.44 10.62 21.60
C ILE A 103 15.83 9.98 21.80
N ALA A 104 16.83 10.41 21.03
CA ALA A 104 18.19 9.92 21.21
C ALA A 104 18.67 10.13 22.67
N PRO A 105 19.28 9.11 23.33
CA PRO A 105 19.82 7.86 22.77
C PRO A 105 18.84 6.67 22.69
N GLN A 106 17.60 6.83 23.17
CA GLN A 106 16.60 5.76 23.15
C GLN A 106 15.94 5.65 21.77
N GLN A 107 15.94 4.43 21.22
CA GLN A 107 15.39 4.19 19.88
C GLN A 107 13.90 3.86 19.96
N LEU A 108 13.08 4.67 19.30
CA LEU A 108 11.67 4.35 19.15
C LEU A 108 11.46 3.33 18.03
N PRO A 109 10.49 2.41 18.16
CA PRO A 109 10.07 1.58 17.06
C PRO A 109 9.47 2.45 15.95
N VAL A 110 9.94 2.31 14.71
CA VAL A 110 9.42 3.08 13.56
C VAL A 110 7.90 2.94 13.39
N GLY A 111 7.33 1.79 13.76
CA GLY A 111 5.89 1.55 13.73
C GLY A 111 5.07 2.49 14.61
N VAL A 112 5.65 3.00 15.71
CA VAL A 112 4.99 4.01 16.57
C VAL A 112 4.93 5.34 15.84
N VAL A 113 6.03 5.76 15.21
CA VAL A 113 6.10 7.00 14.44
C VAL A 113 5.15 6.95 13.24
N THR A 114 5.12 5.83 12.51
CA THR A 114 4.20 5.69 11.37
C THR A 114 2.74 5.63 11.81
N ALA A 115 2.43 5.09 13.00
CA ALA A 115 1.07 5.11 13.55
C ALA A 115 0.63 6.52 13.97
N LEU A 116 1.52 7.30 14.61
CA LEU A 116 1.24 8.69 14.99
C LEU A 116 0.91 9.58 13.79
N ILE A 117 1.54 9.33 12.64
CA ILE A 117 1.26 10.04 11.39
C ILE A 117 0.05 9.43 10.67
N GLY A 118 -0.04 8.09 10.67
CA GLY A 118 -1.01 7.33 9.90
C GLY A 118 -2.44 7.45 10.43
N VAL A 119 -2.63 7.42 11.75
CA VAL A 119 -3.96 7.51 12.38
C VAL A 119 -4.66 8.84 12.07
N PRO A 120 -4.04 10.02 12.28
CA PRO A 120 -4.66 11.30 11.91
C PRO A 120 -4.96 11.40 10.42
N THR A 121 -4.01 10.96 9.58
CA THR A 121 -4.17 10.98 8.12
C THR A 121 -5.36 10.11 7.68
N PHE A 122 -5.48 8.92 8.26
CA PHE A 122 -6.59 8.00 7.98
C PHE A 122 -7.94 8.56 8.44
N ILE A 123 -8.02 9.20 9.61
CA ILE A 123 -9.24 9.85 10.09
C ILE A 123 -9.68 10.98 9.14
N VAL A 124 -8.74 11.82 8.67
CA VAL A 124 -9.03 12.90 7.72
C VAL A 124 -9.55 12.34 6.39
N ILE A 125 -8.92 11.27 5.90
CA ILE A 125 -9.35 10.54 4.70
C ILE A 125 -10.78 10.01 4.86
N LEU A 126 -11.06 9.32 5.97
CA LEU A 126 -12.35 8.70 6.25
C LEU A 126 -13.47 9.75 6.30
N ARG A 127 -13.23 10.87 6.98
CA ARG A 127 -14.20 11.99 7.05
C ARG A 127 -14.51 12.57 5.68
N LYS A 128 -13.51 12.76 4.81
CA LYS A 128 -13.72 13.25 3.44
C LYS A 128 -14.48 12.26 2.57
N SER A 129 -14.27 10.96 2.76
CA SER A 129 -15.00 9.92 2.02
C SER A 129 -16.48 9.93 2.37
N ILE A 130 -16.83 9.95 3.66
CA ILE A 130 -18.22 9.94 4.14
C ILE A 130 -18.97 11.18 3.66
N SER A 131 -18.33 12.36 3.71
CA SER A 131 -18.92 13.61 3.25
C SER A 131 -19.17 13.69 1.74
N ARG A 132 -18.66 12.75 0.93
CA ARG A 132 -18.90 12.70 -0.52
C ARG A 132 -20.13 11.86 -0.90
N GLU A 133 -20.64 11.07 0.04
CA GLU A 133 -21.80 10.19 -0.16
C GLU A 133 -23.10 10.74 0.47
N ALA A 134 -22.99 11.81 1.26
CA ALA A 134 -24.11 12.57 1.84
C ALA A 134 -24.41 13.83 1.01
#